data_AF-A0A8W8JE23-F1
#
_entry.id   AF-A0A8W8JE23-F1
#
_cell.length_a   1.000
_cell.length_b   1.000
_cell.length_c   1.000
_cell.angle_alpha   90.00
_cell.angle_beta   90.00
_cell.angle_gamma   90.00
#
_symmetry.space_group_name_H-M   'P 1'
#
loop_
_entity.id
_entity.type
_entity.pdbx_description
1 polymer ?
#
loop_
_entity_poly.entity_id
_entity_poly.type
_entity_poly.pdbx_seq_one_letter_code
_entity_poly.pdbx_strand_id
1 'polypeptide(L)'
;NASLEYISNNAFAALHHLVSLDLRLTNLKQVPNALNLMHPCPAKVDLIGNKVDCMCETLVWLATKTEWCQAQGSPMDITGDCDTIDSTVKNYVTKYIPNCPQYKVDHNIAPYNHG
;
A
#
# COMPACT_ATOMS: atom_id res chain seq x y z
N ASN A 1 25.47 2.57 11.27
CA ASN A 1 24.59 2.02 10.23
C ASN A 1 23.50 3.01 9.92
N ALA A 2 23.43 3.49 8.68
CA ALA A 2 22.29 4.26 8.19
C ALA A 2 21.27 3.27 7.63
N SER A 3 20.00 3.38 8.05
CA SER A 3 18.90 2.57 7.53
C SER A 3 18.03 3.45 6.63
N LEU A 4 17.37 2.85 5.63
CA LEU A 4 16.49 3.57 4.72
C LEU A 4 15.20 3.97 5.46
N GLU A 5 14.91 5.26 5.53
CA GLU A 5 13.74 5.81 6.24
C GLU A 5 12.72 6.45 5.30
N TYR A 6 13.15 6.86 4.12
CA TYR A 6 12.33 7.58 3.15
C TYR A 6 12.69 7.19 1.71
N ILE A 7 11.66 7.08 0.87
CA ILE A 7 11.79 6.89 -0.58
C ILE A 7 11.05 8.04 -1.25
N SER A 8 11.70 8.72 -2.19
CA SER A 8 11.07 9.84 -2.90
C SER A 8 9.86 9.38 -3.72
N ASN A 9 8.85 10.23 -3.83
CA ASN A 9 7.61 9.90 -4.55
C ASN A 9 7.80 9.57 -6.03
N ASN A 10 8.94 9.93 -6.63
CA ASN A 10 9.26 9.67 -8.03
C ASN A 10 10.33 8.57 -8.23
N ALA A 11 10.77 7.90 -7.15
CA ALA A 11 11.90 6.96 -7.19
C ALA A 11 11.74 5.84 -8.23
N PHE A 12 10.50 5.43 -8.51
CA PHE A 12 10.21 4.30 -9.40
C PHE A 12 9.52 4.69 -10.72
N ALA A 13 9.39 5.98 -11.02
CA ALA A 13 8.57 6.47 -12.14
C ALA A 13 9.00 5.94 -13.52
N ALA A 14 10.29 5.65 -13.71
CA ALA A 14 10.85 5.17 -14.97
C ALA A 14 11.12 3.65 -15.00
N LEU A 15 10.75 2.91 -13.95
CA LEU A 15 11.07 1.48 -13.82
C LEU A 15 9.96 0.59 -14.41
N HIS A 16 9.72 0.70 -15.72
CA HIS A 16 8.62 0.02 -16.43
C HIS A 16 8.70 -1.51 -16.44
N HIS A 17 9.86 -2.09 -16.09
CA HIS A 17 10.07 -3.54 -16.04
C HIS A 17 10.29 -4.05 -14.61
N LEU A 18 10.02 -3.23 -13.59
CA LEU A 18 10.18 -3.65 -12.20
C LEU A 18 9.12 -4.71 -11.85
N VAL A 19 9.58 -5.92 -11.54
CA VAL A 19 8.69 -7.03 -11.15
C VAL A 19 8.60 -7.18 -9.63
N SER A 20 9.70 -6.93 -8.92
CA SER A 20 9.80 -7.15 -7.48
C SER A 20 10.58 -6.01 -6.83
N LEU A 21 10.11 -5.59 -5.67
CA LEU A 21 10.75 -4.58 -4.84
C LEU A 21 10.97 -5.15 -3.43
N ASP A 22 12.23 -5.30 -3.03
CA ASP A 22 12.63 -5.76 -1.69
C ASP A 22 13.05 -4.55 -0.85
N LEU A 23 12.27 -4.23 0.17
CA LEU A 23 12.49 -3.14 1.12
C LEU A 23 12.48 -3.67 2.56
N ARG A 24 12.81 -4.94 2.76
CA ARG A 24 12.79 -5.57 4.09
C ARG A 24 13.84 -5.01 5.02
N LEU A 25 13.56 -5.10 6.32
CA LEU A 25 14.51 -4.79 7.40
C LEU A 25 15.13 -3.38 7.29
N THR A 26 14.31 -2.41 6.86
CA THR A 26 14.69 -0.99 6.86
C THR A 26 14.00 -0.25 8.02
N ASN A 27 13.94 1.08 7.96
CA ASN A 27 13.23 1.92 8.92
C ASN A 27 12.03 2.63 8.28
N LEU A 28 11.50 2.10 7.17
CA LEU A 28 10.32 2.69 6.53
C LEU A 28 9.12 2.63 7.48
N LYS A 29 8.47 3.78 7.64
CA LYS A 29 7.24 3.92 8.42
C LYS A 29 5.98 3.89 7.58
N GLN A 30 6.10 3.95 6.26
CA GLN A 30 4.98 4.05 5.34
C GLN A 30 5.25 3.20 4.10
N VAL A 31 4.17 2.74 3.46
CA VAL A 31 4.26 2.18 2.12
C VAL A 31 4.69 3.31 1.17
N PRO A 32 5.76 3.13 0.35
CA PRO A 32 6.26 4.20 -0.50
C PRO A 32 5.21 4.67 -1.52
N ASN A 33 4.86 5.95 -1.48
CA ASN A 33 3.91 6.55 -2.43
C ASN A 33 4.43 6.51 -3.89
N ALA A 34 5.72 6.25 -4.09
CA ALA A 34 6.30 5.99 -5.42
C ALA A 34 5.63 4.84 -6.17
N LEU A 35 5.05 3.86 -5.45
CA LEU A 35 4.27 2.77 -6.05
C LEU A 35 3.01 3.28 -6.78
N ASN A 36 2.46 4.42 -6.36
CA ASN A 36 1.25 4.98 -6.96
C ASN A 36 1.46 5.39 -8.43
N LEU A 37 2.68 5.83 -8.77
CA LEU A 37 3.06 6.28 -10.12
C LEU A 37 3.40 5.12 -11.08
N MET A 38 3.47 3.88 -10.59
CA MET A 38 3.96 2.76 -11.40
C MET A 38 2.89 2.17 -12.31
N HIS A 39 3.25 1.94 -13.57
CA HIS A 39 2.58 1.02 -14.49
C HIS A 39 3.59 0.48 -15.51
N PRO A 40 3.64 -0.85 -15.75
CA PRO A 40 3.00 -1.93 -15.00
C PRO A 40 3.29 -1.89 -13.49
N CYS A 41 2.37 -2.42 -12.67
CA CYS A 41 2.62 -2.48 -11.24
C CYS A 41 3.61 -3.61 -10.90
N PRO A 42 4.48 -3.44 -9.88
CA PRO A 42 5.34 -4.52 -9.44
C PRO A 42 4.48 -5.66 -8.88
N ALA A 43 4.79 -6.89 -9.27
CA ALA A 43 4.06 -8.08 -8.81
C ALA A 43 4.24 -8.32 -7.30
N LYS A 44 5.40 -7.93 -6.75
CA LYS A 44 5.75 -8.12 -5.34
C LYS A 44 6.40 -6.88 -4.75
N VAL A 45 5.93 -6.48 -3.58
CA VAL A 45 6.55 -5.46 -2.73
C VAL A 45 6.70 -6.05 -1.33
N ASP A 46 7.94 -6.17 -0.85
CA ASP A 46 8.23 -6.75 0.45
C ASP A 46 8.72 -5.70 1.45
N LEU A 47 7.92 -5.48 2.50
CA LEU A 47 8.15 -4.54 3.59
C LEU A 47 8.33 -5.26 4.94
N ILE A 48 8.55 -6.58 4.96
CA ILE A 48 8.73 -7.34 6.20
C ILE A 48 9.88 -6.76 7.04
N GLY A 49 9.65 -6.66 8.36
CA GLY A 49 10.63 -6.12 9.30
C GLY A 49 10.73 -4.60 9.32
N ASN A 50 9.80 -3.89 8.68
CA ASN A 50 9.56 -2.46 8.88
C ASN A 50 8.44 -2.23 9.89
N LYS A 51 8.30 -0.98 10.37
CA LYS A 51 7.22 -0.54 11.26
C LYS A 51 6.21 0.32 10.50
N VAL A 52 5.42 -0.30 9.63
CA VAL A 52 4.53 0.42 8.73
C VAL A 52 3.29 0.92 9.46
N ASP A 53 3.03 2.22 9.38
CA ASP A 53 1.86 2.87 9.95
C ASP A 53 0.60 2.56 9.12
N CYS A 54 -0.24 1.68 9.65
CA CYS A 54 -1.49 1.26 9.01
C CYS A 54 -2.68 2.03 9.60
N MET A 55 -3.11 3.05 8.87
CA MET A 55 -4.26 3.88 9.20
C MET A 55 -5.08 4.15 7.93
N CYS A 56 -6.34 4.56 8.11
CA CYS A 56 -7.18 4.96 6.97
C CYS A 56 -6.50 6.07 6.15
N GLU A 57 -6.04 7.14 6.79
CA GLU A 57 -5.40 8.27 6.12
C GLU A 57 -4.10 7.91 5.37
N THR A 58 -3.41 6.83 5.76
CA THR A 58 -2.13 6.45 5.15
C THR A 58 -2.26 5.41 4.04
N LEU A 59 -3.32 4.60 4.02
CA LEU A 59 -3.40 3.42 3.15
C LEU A 59 -4.63 3.35 2.23
N VAL A 60 -5.58 4.30 2.26
CA VAL A 60 -6.71 4.32 1.30
C VAL A 60 -6.22 4.31 -0.15
N TRP A 61 -5.22 5.15 -0.49
CA TRP A 61 -4.65 5.19 -1.83
C TRP A 61 -4.09 3.83 -2.28
N LEU A 62 -3.57 3.04 -1.32
CA LEU A 62 -2.95 1.76 -1.61
C LEU A 62 -4.00 0.74 -2.03
N ALA A 63 -5.16 0.71 -1.37
CA ALA A 63 -6.29 -0.13 -1.77
C ALA A 63 -6.70 0.19 -3.21
N THR A 64 -7.00 1.47 -3.49
CA THR A 64 -7.37 1.93 -4.83
C THR A 64 -6.30 1.57 -5.87
N LYS A 65 -5.02 1.72 -5.53
CA LYS A 65 -3.92 1.36 -6.43
C LYS A 65 -3.87 -0.15 -6.69
N THR A 66 -4.00 -0.99 -5.65
CA THR A 66 -3.98 -2.45 -5.80
C THR A 66 -5.16 -2.97 -6.64
N GLU A 67 -6.35 -2.39 -6.47
CA GLU A 67 -7.53 -2.69 -7.28
C GLU A 67 -7.33 -2.29 -8.75
N TRP A 68 -6.78 -1.10 -8.98
CA TRP A 68 -6.44 -0.64 -10.32
C TRP A 68 -5.40 -1.55 -10.98
N CYS A 69 -4.34 -1.92 -10.27
CA CYS A 69 -3.30 -2.85 -10.73
C CYS A 69 -3.90 -4.21 -11.14
N GLN A 70 -4.83 -4.73 -10.34
CA GLN A 70 -5.56 -5.96 -10.63
C GLN A 70 -6.40 -5.83 -11.92
N ALA A 71 -7.14 -4.73 -12.08
CA ALA A 71 -7.97 -4.47 -13.26
C ALA A 71 -7.14 -4.30 -14.55
N GLN A 72 -5.90 -3.83 -14.45
CA GLN A 72 -4.96 -3.69 -15.56
C GLN A 72 -4.18 -4.98 -15.89
N GLY A 73 -4.46 -6.10 -15.22
CA GLY A 73 -3.76 -7.36 -15.46
C GLY A 73 -2.33 -7.42 -14.90
N SER A 74 -1.97 -6.48 -14.00
CA SER A 74 -0.69 -6.45 -13.30
C SER A 74 -0.91 -6.41 -11.78
N PRO A 75 -1.45 -7.48 -11.16
CA PRO A 75 -1.76 -7.47 -9.74
C PRO A 75 -0.51 -7.25 -8.89
N MET A 76 -0.63 -6.42 -7.85
CA MET A 76 0.44 -6.08 -6.93
C MET A 76 0.18 -6.71 -5.57
N ASP A 77 1.07 -7.59 -5.11
CA ASP A 77 1.03 -8.17 -3.77
C ASP A 77 2.01 -7.44 -2.84
N ILE A 78 1.55 -7.11 -1.63
CA ILE A 78 2.32 -6.34 -0.66
C ILE A 78 2.40 -7.15 0.63
N THR A 79 3.62 -7.48 1.05
CA THR A 79 3.90 -8.16 2.32
C THR A 79 4.53 -7.19 3.30
N GLY A 80 4.19 -7.32 4.58
CA GLY A 80 4.68 -6.44 5.63
C GLY A 80 3.69 -6.39 6.79
N ASP A 81 4.18 -5.92 7.93
CA ASP A 81 3.44 -5.88 9.19
C ASP A 81 3.05 -4.44 9.54
N CYS A 82 1.88 -4.29 10.14
CA CYS A 82 1.41 -3.02 10.66
C CYS A 82 2.00 -2.77 12.05
N ASP A 83 2.44 -1.54 12.33
CA ASP A 83 2.91 -1.12 13.66
C ASP A 83 1.74 -0.70 14.58
N THR A 84 0.63 -0.24 13.99
CA THR A 84 -0.54 0.31 14.71
C THR A 84 -1.55 -0.73 15.18
N ILE A 85 -1.52 -1.94 14.61
CA ILE A 85 -2.46 -3.04 14.90
C ILE A 85 -1.79 -4.37 14.61
N ASP A 86 -2.14 -5.41 15.37
CA ASP A 86 -1.70 -6.79 15.11
C ASP A 86 -2.34 -7.36 13.83
N SER A 87 -1.77 -6.98 12.69
CA SER A 87 -2.21 -7.34 11.34
C SER A 87 -1.10 -7.12 10.32
N THR A 88 -1.28 -7.65 9.12
CA THR A 88 -0.40 -7.36 7.98
C THR A 88 -0.93 -6.17 7.19
N VAL A 89 -0.04 -5.49 6.45
CA VAL A 89 -0.44 -4.41 5.51
C VAL A 89 -1.51 -4.90 4.55
N LYS A 90 -1.34 -6.11 4.00
CA LYS A 90 -2.34 -6.76 3.12
C LYS A 90 -3.69 -6.95 3.80
N ASN A 91 -3.71 -7.47 5.01
CA ASN A 91 -4.95 -7.66 5.76
C ASN A 91 -5.60 -6.32 6.11
N TYR A 92 -4.82 -5.30 6.44
CA TYR A 92 -5.32 -3.95 6.69
C TYR A 92 -6.01 -3.37 5.44
N VAL A 93 -5.30 -3.40 4.31
CA VAL A 93 -5.80 -2.94 2.99
C VAL A 93 -7.08 -3.67 2.58
N THR A 94 -7.14 -4.99 2.76
CA THR A 94 -8.28 -5.77 2.27
C THR A 94 -9.49 -5.80 3.22
N LYS A 95 -9.28 -5.71 4.54
CA LYS A 95 -10.38 -5.87 5.53
C LYS A 95 -10.80 -4.57 6.20
N TYR A 96 -9.88 -3.65 6.42
CA TYR A 96 -10.13 -2.43 7.21
C TYR A 96 -10.38 -1.23 6.31
N ILE A 97 -9.60 -1.07 5.23
CA ILE A 97 -9.76 0.07 4.30
C ILE A 97 -11.17 0.19 3.70
N PRO A 98 -11.88 -0.90 3.32
CA PRO A 98 -13.26 -0.79 2.82
C PRO A 98 -14.24 -0.10 3.79
N ASN A 99 -13.89 -0.04 5.08
CA ASN A 99 -14.70 0.62 6.10
C ASN A 99 -14.32 2.08 6.33
N CYS A 100 -13.17 2.55 5.81
CA CYS A 100 -12.70 3.92 5.96
C CYS A 100 -13.63 4.93 5.25
N PRO A 101 -13.91 6.10 5.85
CA PRO A 101 -14.78 7.10 5.24
C PRO A 101 -14.32 7.53 3.83
N GLN A 102 -13.03 7.81 3.66
CA GLN A 102 -12.49 8.26 2.37
C GLN A 102 -12.66 7.18 1.28
N TYR A 103 -12.37 5.91 1.59
CA TYR A 103 -12.54 4.82 0.63
C TYR A 103 -14.01 4.72 0.15
N LYS A 104 -14.97 4.85 1.08
CA LYS A 104 -16.39 4.84 0.75
C LYS A 104 -16.79 6.01 -0.15
N VAL A 105 -16.25 7.21 0.10
CA VAL A 105 -16.45 8.37 -0.77
C VAL A 105 -15.89 8.10 -2.16
N ASP A 106 -14.65 7.63 -2.27
CA ASP A 106 -13.97 7.38 -3.53
C ASP A 106 -14.67 6.31 -4.39
N HIS A 107 -15.35 5.35 -3.74
CA HIS A 107 -16.05 4.25 -4.39
C HIS A 107 -17.58 4.43 -4.43
N ASN A 108 -18.10 5.61 -4.04
CA ASN A 108 -19.53 5.91 -4.00
C ASN A 108 -20.35 4.87 -3.20
N ILE A 109 -19.79 4.39 -2.08
CA ILE A 109 -20.42 3.45 -1.14
C ILE A 109 -21.12 4.25 -0.05
N ALA A 110 -22.40 3.95 0.22
CA ALA A 110 -23.15 4.63 1.26
C ALA A 110 -22.50 4.43 2.65
N PRO A 111 -22.43 5.49 3.50
CA PRO A 111 -22.05 5.30 4.91
C PRO A 111 -23.10 4.38 5.56
N TYR A 112 -22.64 3.39 6.33
CA TYR A 112 -23.51 2.39 6.95
C TYR A 112 -24.73 3.05 7.63
N ASN A 113 -25.93 2.62 7.24
CA ASN A 113 -27.15 2.90 8.00
C ASN A 113 -27.14 2.00 9.24
N HIS A 114 -27.00 2.59 10.42
CA HIS A 114 -27.38 1.95 11.67
C HIS A 114 -28.91 1.96 11.74
N GLY A 115 -29.55 0.95 11.15
CA GLY A 115 -30.96 0.64 11.39
C GLY A 115 -31.18 0.05 12.78
#